data_AF-A0AAZ3QE66-F1
#
_entry.id   AF-A0AAZ3QE66-F1
#
_cell.length_a   1.000
_cell.length_b   1.000
_cell.length_c   1.000
_cell.angle_alpha   90.00
_cell.angle_beta   90.00
_cell.angle_gamma   90.00
#
_symmetry.space_group_name_H-M   'P 1'
#
loop_
_entity.id
_entity.type
_entity.pdbx_description
1 polymer ?
#
loop_
_entity_poly.entity_id
_entity_poly.type
_entity_poly.pdbx_seq_one_letter_code
_entity_poly.pdbx_strand_id
1 'polypeptide(L)'
;MNPWNIAPYSVTPVASLLTRCVASGVLSQEDVDSVPREPHVFSPHLLEAEQLITMERELDKINLEMELLKLEKESADVTHKFYLSQRFTSLQQFTSHLQDVLREQASLRRRLMKPLCQTNLPVEADLHRYVVEVMRMVVEFIENLEAKISTVRSIPTIDDSMSNLVSSFSQNPIPRPDVLQVLNSAMGYVQWNAWSYVLYSIFLLTPFYPLFYKPTPYPRIITHFSGC
;
A
#
# COMPACT_ATOMS: atom_id res chain seq x y z
N MET A 1 -49.27 -40.78 -21.27
CA MET A 1 -49.79 -40.33 -19.96
C MET A 1 -48.84 -40.85 -18.90
N ASN A 2 -48.32 -39.98 -18.03
CA ASN A 2 -47.35 -40.35 -17.01
C ASN A 2 -48.07 -41.12 -15.87
N PRO A 3 -47.71 -42.38 -15.58
CA PRO A 3 -48.36 -43.21 -14.57
C PRO A 3 -48.18 -42.73 -13.13
N TRP A 4 -47.30 -41.76 -12.89
CA TRP A 4 -46.96 -41.24 -11.55
C TRP A 4 -47.71 -39.96 -11.15
N ASN A 5 -48.60 -39.46 -12.01
CA ASN A 5 -49.40 -38.29 -11.70
C ASN A 5 -50.69 -38.73 -10.99
N ILE A 6 -50.60 -38.97 -9.68
CA ILE A 6 -51.75 -39.33 -8.84
C ILE A 6 -52.56 -38.04 -8.64
N ALA A 7 -53.60 -37.85 -9.45
CA ALA A 7 -54.55 -36.78 -9.23
C ALA A 7 -55.25 -37.01 -7.88
N PRO A 8 -55.36 -36.00 -7.01
CA PRO A 8 -55.87 -36.17 -5.63
C PRO A 8 -57.32 -36.64 -5.52
N TYR A 9 -58.04 -36.75 -6.64
CA TYR A 9 -59.47 -37.08 -6.68
C TYR A 9 -59.82 -38.26 -7.61
N SER A 10 -58.83 -38.99 -8.14
CA SER A 10 -59.12 -40.18 -8.96
C SER A 10 -59.08 -41.45 -8.10
N VAL A 11 -60.16 -42.23 -8.13
CA VAL A 11 -60.19 -43.58 -7.55
C VAL A 11 -59.09 -44.41 -8.20
N THR A 12 -58.14 -44.91 -7.41
CA THR A 12 -57.02 -45.73 -7.90
C THR A 12 -57.56 -46.91 -8.70
N PRO A 13 -56.93 -47.31 -9.83
CA PRO A 13 -57.39 -48.45 -10.63
C PRO A 13 -57.57 -49.76 -9.84
N VAL A 14 -56.77 -49.94 -8.78
CA VAL A 14 -56.93 -51.05 -7.83
C VAL A 14 -58.23 -50.93 -7.02
N ALA A 15 -58.55 -49.73 -6.54
CA ALA A 15 -59.78 -49.49 -5.79
C ALA A 15 -61.02 -49.75 -6.65
N SER A 16 -61.02 -49.36 -7.93
CA SER A 16 -62.16 -49.64 -8.82
C SER A 16 -62.32 -51.14 -9.14
N LEU A 17 -61.21 -51.88 -9.26
CA LEU A 17 -61.24 -53.34 -9.39
C LEU A 17 -61.77 -54.01 -8.13
N LEU A 18 -61.31 -53.60 -6.94
CA LEU A 18 -61.79 -54.12 -5.67
C LEU A 18 -63.28 -53.84 -5.48
N THR A 19 -63.76 -52.62 -5.78
CA THR A 19 -65.19 -52.29 -5.74
C THR A 19 -66.00 -53.18 -6.70
N ARG A 20 -65.48 -53.48 -7.89
CA ARG A 20 -66.17 -54.37 -8.83
C ARG A 20 -66.22 -55.81 -8.33
N CYS A 21 -65.14 -56.30 -7.70
CA CYS A 21 -65.10 -57.63 -7.10
C CYS A 21 -66.10 -57.77 -5.94
N VAL A 22 -66.22 -56.73 -5.10
CA VAL A 22 -67.24 -56.65 -4.04
C VAL A 22 -68.65 -56.62 -4.62
N ALA A 23 -68.89 -55.79 -5.64
CA ALA A 23 -70.19 -55.72 -6.33
C ALA A 23 -70.58 -57.03 -7.03
N SER A 24 -69.58 -57.82 -7.50
CA SER A 24 -69.80 -59.14 -8.09
C SER A 24 -69.95 -60.27 -7.09
N GLY A 25 -69.84 -59.99 -5.78
CA GLY A 25 -69.94 -60.99 -4.71
C GLY A 25 -68.74 -61.95 -4.61
N VAL A 26 -67.65 -61.67 -5.34
CA VAL A 26 -66.41 -62.46 -5.33
C VAL A 26 -65.57 -62.17 -4.08
N LEU A 27 -65.73 -60.97 -3.51
CA LEU A 27 -65.10 -60.53 -2.26
C LEU A 27 -66.18 -59.92 -1.34
N SER A 28 -66.14 -60.21 -0.05
CA SER A 28 -66.98 -59.54 0.94
C SER A 28 -66.41 -58.18 1.32
N GLN A 29 -67.27 -57.22 1.66
CA GLN A 29 -66.82 -55.93 2.21
C GLN A 29 -66.05 -56.13 3.53
N GLU A 30 -66.42 -57.16 4.31
CA GLU A 30 -65.71 -57.52 5.56
C GLU A 30 -64.30 -58.04 5.29
N ASP A 31 -64.10 -58.76 4.17
CA ASP A 31 -62.78 -59.28 3.78
C ASP A 31 -61.83 -58.13 3.45
N VAL A 32 -62.34 -57.10 2.73
CA VAL A 32 -61.58 -55.90 2.38
C VAL A 32 -61.25 -55.06 3.63
N ASP A 33 -62.22 -54.92 4.55
CA ASP A 33 -62.05 -54.14 5.78
C ASP A 33 -61.22 -54.87 6.86
N SER A 34 -61.08 -56.20 6.76
CA SER A 34 -60.25 -57.03 7.66
C SER A 34 -58.76 -56.98 7.35
N VAL A 35 -58.36 -56.44 6.19
CA VAL A 35 -56.94 -56.38 5.78
C VAL A 35 -56.17 -55.49 6.77
N PRO A 36 -55.13 -56.01 7.43
CA PRO A 36 -54.29 -55.23 8.32
C PRO A 36 -53.71 -54.02 7.57
N ARG A 37 -54.00 -52.82 8.05
CA ARG A 37 -53.39 -51.57 7.55
C ARG A 37 -52.00 -51.37 8.16
N GLU A 38 -51.19 -52.42 8.12
CA GLU A 38 -49.83 -52.33 8.60
C GLU A 38 -49.05 -51.37 7.69
N PRO A 39 -48.37 -50.35 8.25
CA PRO A 39 -47.61 -49.39 7.46
C PRO A 39 -46.37 -49.99 6.77
N HIS A 40 -46.09 -51.28 6.98
CA HIS A 40 -44.91 -51.99 6.49
C HIS A 40 -45.31 -53.10 5.50
N VAL A 41 -45.92 -52.71 4.38
CA VAL A 41 -46.25 -53.63 3.27
C VAL A 41 -44.98 -54.14 2.57
N PHE A 42 -43.84 -53.49 2.80
CA PHE A 42 -42.54 -53.81 2.20
C PHE A 42 -41.58 -54.41 3.22
N SER A 43 -40.68 -55.29 2.74
CA SER A 43 -39.60 -55.89 3.53
C SER A 43 -38.77 -54.82 4.25
N PRO A 44 -38.35 -55.03 5.51
CA PRO A 44 -37.54 -54.05 6.27
C PRO A 44 -36.26 -53.64 5.53
N HIS A 45 -35.66 -54.55 4.76
CA HIS A 45 -34.49 -54.25 3.93
C HIS A 45 -34.77 -53.25 2.80
N LEU A 46 -36.00 -53.22 2.25
CA LEU A 46 -36.36 -52.23 1.24
C LEU A 46 -36.51 -50.84 1.87
N LEU A 47 -37.08 -50.77 3.07
CA LEU A 47 -37.21 -49.52 3.82
C LEU A 47 -35.84 -48.96 4.20
N GLU A 48 -34.93 -49.81 4.69
CA GLU A 48 -33.54 -49.43 4.96
C GLU A 48 -32.82 -48.94 3.71
N ALA A 49 -32.98 -49.62 2.57
CA ALA A 49 -32.40 -49.20 1.30
C ALA A 49 -32.98 -47.85 0.81
N GLU A 50 -34.28 -47.63 0.95
CA GLU A 50 -34.92 -46.35 0.62
C GLU A 50 -34.41 -45.20 1.49
N GLN A 51 -34.22 -45.45 2.79
CA GLN A 51 -33.64 -44.49 3.73
C GLN A 51 -32.18 -44.17 3.37
N LEU A 52 -31.37 -45.18 3.04
CA LEU A 52 -29.98 -44.99 2.61
C LEU A 52 -29.90 -44.17 1.32
N ILE A 53 -30.71 -44.49 0.30
CA ILE A 53 -30.75 -43.74 -0.97
C ILE A 53 -31.18 -42.29 -0.71
N THR A 54 -32.13 -42.07 0.20
CA THR A 54 -32.59 -40.72 0.55
C THR A 54 -31.47 -39.94 1.26
N MET A 55 -30.77 -40.57 2.19
CA MET A 55 -29.64 -39.96 2.89
C MET A 55 -28.47 -39.65 1.94
N GLU A 56 -28.15 -40.57 1.03
CA GLU A 56 -27.11 -40.39 0.01
C GLU A 56 -27.44 -39.21 -0.91
N ARG A 57 -28.71 -39.10 -1.33
CA ARG A 57 -29.18 -37.95 -2.13
C ARG A 57 -29.04 -36.62 -1.37
N GLU A 58 -29.37 -36.59 -0.09
CA GLU A 58 -29.18 -35.37 0.73
C GLU A 58 -27.69 -35.04 0.91
N LEU A 59 -26.83 -36.04 1.05
CA LEU A 59 -25.38 -35.84 1.10
C LEU A 59 -24.87 -35.21 -0.21
N ASP A 60 -25.25 -35.77 -1.35
CA ASP A 60 -24.88 -35.25 -2.67
C ASP A 60 -25.33 -33.81 -2.86
N LYS A 61 -26.56 -33.49 -2.42
CA LYS A 61 -27.09 -32.13 -2.46
C LYS A 61 -26.27 -31.16 -1.61
N ILE A 62 -25.99 -31.52 -0.36
CA ILE A 62 -25.18 -30.69 0.54
C ILE A 62 -23.76 -30.52 -0.01
N ASN A 63 -23.19 -31.58 -0.60
CA ASN A 63 -21.87 -31.53 -1.21
C ASN A 63 -21.85 -30.56 -2.41
N LEU A 64 -22.90 -30.58 -3.24
CA LEU A 64 -23.02 -29.63 -4.35
C LEU A 64 -23.18 -28.18 -3.86
N GLU A 65 -23.99 -27.95 -2.82
CA GLU A 65 -24.14 -26.63 -2.19
C GLU A 65 -22.81 -26.14 -1.61
N MET A 66 -22.02 -27.02 -1.01
CA MET A 66 -20.69 -26.70 -0.49
C MET A 66 -19.73 -26.29 -1.61
N GLU A 67 -19.68 -27.05 -2.71
CA GLU A 67 -18.83 -26.72 -3.86
C GLU A 67 -19.25 -25.40 -4.52
N LEU A 68 -20.55 -25.11 -4.60
CA LEU A 68 -21.05 -23.82 -5.08
C LEU A 68 -20.57 -22.66 -4.20
N LEU A 69 -20.69 -22.78 -2.88
CA LEU A 69 -20.21 -21.75 -1.94
C LEU A 69 -18.70 -21.56 -1.99
N LYS A 70 -17.96 -22.66 -2.18
CA LYS A 70 -16.51 -22.62 -2.36
C LYS A 70 -16.13 -21.87 -3.64
N LEU A 71 -16.80 -22.16 -4.74
CA LEU A 71 -16.60 -21.47 -6.02
C LEU A 71 -16.96 -19.98 -5.92
N GLU A 72 -18.05 -19.64 -5.24
CA GLU A 72 -18.43 -18.24 -4.98
C GLU A 72 -17.35 -17.51 -4.18
N LYS A 73 -16.82 -18.16 -3.12
CA LYS A 73 -15.72 -17.61 -2.33
C LYS A 73 -14.44 -17.42 -3.14
N GLU A 74 -14.08 -18.40 -3.96
CA GLU A 74 -12.88 -18.35 -4.82
C GLU A 74 -12.98 -17.27 -5.90
N SER A 75 -14.20 -17.01 -6.40
CA SER A 75 -14.46 -15.99 -7.41
C SER A 75 -14.90 -14.63 -6.84
N ALA A 76 -14.98 -14.50 -5.51
CA ALA A 76 -15.51 -13.30 -4.86
C ALA A 76 -14.67 -12.05 -5.16
N ASP A 77 -13.36 -12.18 -5.32
CA ASP A 77 -12.47 -11.07 -5.62
C ASP A 77 -12.78 -10.38 -6.96
N VAL A 78 -13.32 -11.12 -7.93
CA VAL A 78 -13.68 -10.64 -9.27
C VAL A 78 -15.17 -10.47 -9.50
N THR A 79 -16.03 -11.06 -8.68
CA THR A 79 -17.50 -10.93 -8.80
C THR A 79 -18.13 -10.01 -7.76
N HIS A 80 -17.64 -10.00 -6.52
CA HIS A 80 -18.24 -9.19 -5.48
C HIS A 80 -17.91 -7.70 -5.66
N LYS A 81 -18.97 -6.90 -5.65
CA LYS A 81 -18.92 -5.43 -5.71
C LYS A 81 -17.99 -4.82 -4.66
N PHE A 82 -17.88 -5.41 -3.47
CA PHE A 82 -16.99 -4.93 -2.42
C PHE A 82 -15.52 -4.89 -2.89
N TYR A 83 -14.96 -6.04 -3.30
CA TYR A 83 -13.57 -6.13 -3.77
C TYR A 83 -13.34 -5.32 -5.05
N LEU A 84 -14.28 -5.38 -6.00
CA LEU A 84 -14.20 -4.60 -7.23
C LEU A 84 -14.23 -3.10 -6.97
N SER A 85 -15.07 -2.62 -6.05
CA SER A 85 -15.16 -1.18 -5.73
C SER A 85 -13.87 -0.65 -5.12
N GLN A 86 -13.22 -1.44 -4.25
CA GLN A 86 -11.93 -1.09 -3.68
C GLN A 86 -10.86 -1.02 -4.77
N ARG A 87 -10.77 -2.03 -5.64
CA ARG A 87 -9.84 -2.06 -6.78
C ARG A 87 -10.07 -0.88 -7.72
N PHE A 88 -11.32 -0.57 -8.04
CA PHE A 88 -11.70 0.56 -8.89
C PHE A 88 -11.29 1.89 -8.26
N THR A 89 -11.52 2.06 -6.95
CA THR A 89 -11.12 3.26 -6.21
C THR A 89 -9.60 3.46 -6.27
N SER A 90 -8.82 2.39 -6.03
CA SER A 90 -7.36 2.45 -6.13
C SER A 90 -6.89 2.78 -7.55
N LEU A 91 -7.50 2.18 -8.56
CA LEU A 91 -7.17 2.45 -9.97
C LEU A 91 -7.52 3.89 -10.35
N GLN A 92 -8.65 4.40 -9.88
CA GLN A 92 -9.09 5.77 -10.11
C GLN A 92 -8.13 6.77 -9.46
N GLN A 93 -7.70 6.53 -8.22
CA GLN A 93 -6.70 7.36 -7.53
C GLN A 93 -5.36 7.37 -8.28
N PHE A 94 -4.89 6.20 -8.71
CA PHE A 94 -3.66 6.11 -9.49
C PHE A 94 -3.78 6.87 -10.82
N THR A 95 -4.92 6.74 -11.50
CA THR A 95 -5.18 7.44 -12.76
C THR A 95 -5.23 8.95 -12.56
N SER A 96 -5.86 9.45 -11.48
CA SER A 96 -5.87 10.88 -11.17
C SER A 96 -4.46 11.41 -10.91
N HIS A 97 -3.65 10.68 -10.13
CA HIS A 97 -2.26 11.06 -9.89
C HIS A 97 -1.44 11.12 -11.19
N LEU A 98 -1.61 10.16 -12.10
CA LEU A 98 -0.95 10.21 -13.40
C LEU A 98 -1.39 11.42 -14.22
N GLN A 99 -2.69 11.77 -14.22
CA GLN A 99 -3.17 12.95 -14.91
C GLN A 99 -2.57 14.24 -14.34
N ASP A 100 -2.42 14.33 -13.02
CA ASP A 100 -1.79 15.47 -12.36
C ASP A 100 -0.30 15.59 -12.74
N VAL A 101 0.42 14.47 -12.74
CA VAL A 101 1.83 14.43 -13.16
C VAL A 101 1.98 14.87 -14.62
N LEU A 102 1.12 14.40 -15.52
CA LEU A 102 1.13 14.81 -16.93
C LEU A 102 0.81 16.30 -17.09
N ARG A 103 -0.11 16.84 -16.28
CA ARG A 103 -0.44 18.26 -16.27
C ARG A 103 0.75 19.11 -15.81
N GLU A 104 1.43 18.71 -14.74
CA GLU A 104 2.62 19.39 -14.25
C GLU A 104 3.78 19.28 -15.24
N GLN A 105 3.99 18.12 -15.86
CA GLN A 105 4.99 17.96 -16.92
C GLN A 105 4.69 18.90 -18.10
N ALA A 106 3.43 19.02 -18.53
CA ALA A 106 3.03 19.94 -19.59
C ALA A 106 3.21 21.40 -19.19
N SER A 107 2.93 21.75 -17.92
CA SER A 107 3.15 23.07 -17.34
C SER A 107 4.64 23.44 -17.34
N LEU A 108 5.48 22.54 -16.83
CA LEU A 108 6.94 22.69 -16.80
C LEU A 108 7.51 22.81 -18.21
N ARG A 109 7.10 21.95 -19.14
CA ARG A 109 7.49 22.04 -20.54
C ARG A 109 7.12 23.40 -21.11
N ARG A 110 5.90 23.89 -20.88
CA ARG A 110 5.47 25.22 -21.34
C ARG A 110 6.31 26.34 -20.71
N ARG A 111 6.68 26.23 -19.44
CA ARG A 111 7.53 27.21 -18.73
C ARG A 111 8.97 27.20 -19.25
N LEU A 112 9.52 26.05 -19.58
CA LEU A 112 10.88 25.89 -20.10
C LEU A 112 10.97 26.22 -21.59
N MET A 113 9.90 25.95 -22.36
CA MET A 113 9.80 26.33 -23.78
C MET A 113 9.48 27.80 -23.98
N LYS A 114 9.07 28.54 -22.94
CA LYS A 114 9.00 30.00 -23.02
C LYS A 114 10.44 30.49 -23.21
N PRO A 115 10.76 31.10 -24.36
CA PRO A 115 12.09 31.64 -24.57
C PRO A 115 12.36 32.66 -23.45
N LEU A 116 13.58 32.68 -22.90
CA LEU A 116 14.05 33.75 -22.00
C LEU A 116 14.05 35.14 -22.69
N CYS A 117 13.59 35.23 -23.94
CA CYS A 117 13.61 36.39 -24.83
C CYS A 117 12.79 37.61 -24.38
N GLN A 118 12.27 37.66 -23.15
CA GLN A 118 11.76 38.89 -22.56
C GLN A 118 12.77 39.56 -21.60
N THR A 119 13.93 38.98 -21.35
CA THR A 119 15.05 39.64 -20.65
C THR A 119 16.11 40.20 -21.61
N ASN A 120 15.84 40.23 -22.91
CA ASN A 120 16.60 41.11 -23.79
C ASN A 120 15.99 42.50 -23.61
N LEU A 121 16.54 43.29 -22.68
CA LEU A 121 16.35 44.73 -22.79
C LEU A 121 16.78 45.11 -24.21
N PRO A 122 15.98 45.89 -24.97
CA PRO A 122 16.46 46.44 -26.22
C PRO A 122 17.69 47.29 -25.87
N VAL A 123 18.87 46.75 -26.19
CA VAL A 123 20.12 47.50 -26.03
C VAL A 123 20.13 48.50 -27.18
N GLU A 124 20.18 49.77 -26.82
CA GLU A 124 20.30 50.84 -27.81
C GLU A 124 21.56 50.62 -28.64
N ALA A 125 21.48 50.83 -29.97
CA ALA A 125 22.54 50.40 -30.90
C ALA A 125 23.93 50.95 -30.54
N ASP A 126 23.97 52.12 -29.91
CA ASP A 126 25.19 52.80 -29.45
C ASP A 126 25.84 52.12 -28.24
N LEU A 127 25.07 51.34 -27.47
CA LEU A 127 25.52 50.61 -26.29
C LEU A 127 26.04 49.21 -26.62
N HIS A 128 25.74 48.67 -27.81
CA HIS A 128 26.17 47.33 -28.21
C HIS A 128 27.69 47.13 -28.14
N ARG A 129 28.49 48.12 -28.55
CA ARG A 129 29.96 48.02 -28.50
C ARG A 129 30.46 47.83 -27.07
N TYR A 130 29.83 48.49 -26.10
CA TYR A 130 30.19 48.37 -24.69
C TYR A 130 29.73 47.04 -24.10
N VAL A 131 28.53 46.58 -24.46
CA VAL A 131 28.02 45.27 -24.00
C VAL A 131 28.87 44.12 -24.53
N VAL A 132 29.28 44.16 -25.80
CA VAL A 132 30.18 43.16 -26.39
C VAL A 132 31.52 43.16 -25.68
N GLU A 133 32.07 44.34 -25.39
CA GLU A 133 33.34 44.46 -24.70
C GLU A 133 33.28 43.95 -23.25
N VAL A 134 32.18 44.24 -22.53
CA VAL A 134 31.95 43.72 -21.18
C VAL A 134 31.77 42.20 -21.20
N MET A 135 31.00 41.66 -22.16
CA MET A 135 30.84 40.21 -22.29
C MET A 135 32.16 39.51 -22.61
N ARG A 136 32.99 40.11 -23.46
CA ARG A 136 34.34 39.61 -23.73
C ARG A 136 35.20 39.57 -22.46
N MET A 137 35.20 40.65 -21.68
CA MET A 137 35.91 40.69 -20.39
C MET A 137 35.39 39.67 -19.37
N VAL A 138 34.08 39.43 -19.34
CA VAL A 138 33.46 38.42 -18.45
C VAL A 138 33.88 37.02 -18.84
N VAL A 139 33.92 36.69 -20.15
CA VAL A 139 34.38 35.39 -20.64
C VAL A 139 35.86 35.18 -20.30
N GLU A 140 36.72 36.17 -20.59
CA GLU A 140 38.15 36.11 -20.24
C GLU A 140 38.38 35.95 -18.72
N PHE A 141 37.55 36.60 -17.90
CA PHE A 141 37.61 36.45 -16.45
C PHE A 141 37.21 35.04 -15.99
N ILE A 142 36.14 34.46 -16.55
CA ILE A 142 35.69 33.10 -16.23
C ILE A 142 36.78 32.09 -16.59
N GLU A 143 37.37 32.20 -17.79
CA GLU A 143 38.47 31.33 -18.24
C GLU A 143 39.68 31.43 -17.30
N ASN A 144 40.07 32.64 -16.89
CA ASN A 144 41.18 32.85 -15.96
C ASN A 144 40.88 32.29 -14.55
N LEU A 145 39.64 32.43 -14.09
CA LEU A 145 39.19 31.88 -12.81
C LEU A 145 39.23 30.35 -12.84
N GLU A 146 38.76 29.74 -13.91
CA GLU A 146 38.78 28.30 -14.11
C GLU A 146 40.22 27.76 -14.15
N ALA A 147 41.11 28.44 -14.87
CA ALA A 147 42.54 28.12 -14.88
C ALA A 147 43.14 28.19 -13.47
N LYS A 148 42.85 29.24 -12.69
CA LYS A 148 43.31 29.36 -11.30
C LYS A 148 42.76 28.24 -10.41
N ILE A 149 41.48 27.90 -10.52
CA ILE A 149 40.88 26.79 -9.77
C ILE A 149 41.53 25.46 -10.14
N SER A 150 41.80 25.23 -11.43
CA SER A 150 42.52 24.04 -11.90
C SER A 150 43.93 23.97 -11.31
N THR A 151 44.67 25.09 -11.29
CA THR A 151 46.00 25.12 -10.66
C THR A 151 45.94 24.82 -9.17
N VAL A 152 44.98 25.38 -8.43
CA VAL A 152 44.79 25.09 -7.00
C VAL A 152 44.47 23.61 -6.76
N ARG A 153 43.65 22.99 -7.62
CA ARG A 153 43.33 21.55 -7.55
C ARG A 153 44.51 20.65 -7.90
N SER A 154 45.46 21.14 -8.71
CA SER A 154 46.67 20.40 -9.06
C SER A 154 47.79 20.50 -8.02
N ILE A 155 47.68 21.40 -7.04
CA ILE A 155 48.58 21.43 -5.89
C ILE A 155 48.30 20.15 -5.09
N PRO A 156 49.28 19.24 -4.92
CA PRO A 156 49.09 18.07 -4.09
C PRO A 156 48.67 18.54 -2.70
N THR A 157 47.52 18.04 -2.25
CA THR A 157 47.03 18.37 -0.92
C THR A 157 48.10 18.00 0.10
N ILE A 158 48.17 18.76 1.19
CA ILE A 158 49.09 18.48 2.31
C ILE A 158 48.91 17.03 2.81
N ASP A 159 47.74 16.43 2.56
CA ASP A 159 47.42 15.03 2.84
C ASP A 159 48.19 14.03 1.96
N ASP A 160 48.32 14.29 0.65
CA ASP A 160 49.11 13.45 -0.26
C ASP A 160 50.61 13.59 0.02
N SER A 161 51.08 14.79 0.37
CA SER A 161 52.48 14.97 0.76
C SER A 161 52.77 14.34 2.14
N MET A 162 51.86 14.45 3.11
CA MET A 162 51.95 13.76 4.40
C MET A 162 51.93 12.24 4.25
N SER A 163 51.05 11.67 3.42
CA SER A 163 51.00 10.21 3.24
C SER A 163 52.27 9.67 2.55
N ASN A 164 52.86 10.43 1.61
CA ASN A 164 54.18 10.12 1.05
C ASN A 164 55.31 10.25 2.09
N LEU A 165 55.25 11.26 2.97
CA LEU A 165 56.21 11.43 4.06
C LEU A 165 56.09 10.30 5.09
N VAL A 166 54.86 9.95 5.50
CA VAL A 166 54.54 8.86 6.44
C VAL A 166 54.94 7.50 5.86
N SER A 167 54.71 7.25 4.58
CA SER A 167 55.16 6.02 3.92
C SER A 167 56.69 5.96 3.81
N SER A 168 57.38 7.09 3.55
CA SER A 168 58.85 7.16 3.58
C SER A 168 59.42 6.94 4.99
N PHE A 169 58.76 7.42 6.03
CA PHE A 169 59.10 7.14 7.43
C PHE A 169 58.84 5.68 7.82
N SER A 170 57.78 5.08 7.28
CA SER A 170 57.44 3.68 7.52
C SER A 170 58.42 2.71 6.85
N GLN A 171 59.08 3.14 5.77
CA GLN A 171 60.13 2.36 5.09
C GLN A 171 61.51 2.44 5.78
N ASN A 172 61.73 3.39 6.69
CA ASN A 172 62.94 3.49 7.51
C ASN A 172 62.58 3.42 9.01
N PRO A 173 62.34 2.22 9.57
CA PRO A 173 61.97 2.09 10.98
C PRO A 173 63.21 2.25 11.86
N ILE A 174 63.52 3.49 12.25
CA ILE A 174 64.30 3.76 13.46
C ILE A 174 63.34 4.37 14.48
N PRO A 175 62.89 3.63 15.51
CA PRO A 175 61.99 4.16 16.51
C PRO A 175 62.77 5.12 17.42
N ARG A 176 62.50 6.43 17.32
CA ARG A 176 62.83 7.39 18.38
C ARG A 176 61.55 7.66 19.20
N PRO A 177 61.53 7.34 20.50
CA PRO A 177 60.34 7.41 21.34
C PRO A 177 59.78 8.84 21.51
N ASP A 178 60.57 9.87 21.22
CA ASP A 178 60.15 11.26 21.40
C ASP A 178 59.18 11.75 20.31
N VAL A 179 59.18 11.15 19.11
CA VAL A 179 58.35 11.63 17.98
C VAL A 179 56.89 11.15 18.10
N LEU A 180 56.66 9.95 18.65
CA LEU A 180 55.31 9.41 18.85
C LEU A 180 54.53 10.17 19.93
N GLN A 181 55.23 10.71 20.94
CA GLN A 181 54.59 11.54 21.96
C GLN A 181 54.14 12.88 21.38
N VAL A 182 54.94 13.49 20.50
CA VAL A 182 54.59 14.74 19.81
C VAL A 182 53.43 14.54 18.84
N LEU A 183 53.42 13.45 18.06
CA LEU A 183 52.32 13.14 17.14
C LEU A 183 50.99 12.89 17.85
N ASN A 184 51.00 12.15 18.97
CA ASN A 184 49.78 11.93 19.77
C ASN A 184 49.27 13.22 20.40
N SER A 185 50.18 14.13 20.82
CA SER A 185 49.77 15.44 21.33
C SER A 185 49.16 16.31 20.21
N ALA A 186 49.78 16.36 19.03
CA ALA A 186 49.30 17.16 17.90
C ALA A 186 47.96 16.64 17.34
N MET A 187 47.78 15.32 17.27
CA MET A 187 46.53 14.70 16.82
C MET A 187 45.37 14.98 17.78
N GLY A 188 45.63 15.01 19.09
CA GLY A 188 44.65 15.42 20.10
C GLY A 188 44.21 16.89 19.99
N TYR A 189 45.12 17.81 19.64
CA TYR A 189 44.81 19.22 19.44
C TYR A 189 43.92 19.46 18.20
N VAL A 190 44.17 18.76 17.09
CA VAL A 190 43.34 18.87 15.87
C VAL A 190 41.93 18.36 16.13
N GLN A 191 41.79 17.27 16.88
CA GLN A 191 40.48 16.71 17.21
C GLN A 191 39.69 17.65 18.13
N TRP A 192 40.31 18.22 19.18
CA TRP A 192 39.66 19.21 20.06
C TRP A 192 39.17 20.46 19.31
N ASN A 193 39.95 20.96 18.37
CA ASN A 193 39.55 22.13 17.57
C ASN A 193 38.36 21.82 16.65
N ALA A 194 38.28 20.60 16.10
CA ALA A 194 37.13 20.17 15.31
C ALA A 194 35.83 20.09 16.15
N TRP A 195 35.90 19.54 17.37
CA TRP A 195 34.76 19.52 18.29
C TRP A 195 34.36 20.91 18.77
N SER A 196 35.33 21.81 18.96
CA SER A 196 35.08 23.22 19.31
C SER A 196 34.32 23.95 18.19
N TYR A 197 34.70 23.77 16.92
CA TYR A 197 33.99 24.34 15.77
C TYR A 197 32.57 23.79 15.64
N VAL A 198 32.36 22.49 15.87
CA VAL A 198 31.02 21.88 15.86
C VAL A 198 30.15 22.45 16.98
N LEU A 199 30.69 22.60 18.19
CA LEU A 199 29.98 23.19 19.33
C LEU A 199 29.67 24.68 19.10
N TYR A 200 30.60 25.46 18.56
CA TYR A 200 30.38 26.87 18.21
C TYR A 200 29.31 27.03 17.13
N SER A 201 29.28 26.14 16.14
CA SER A 201 28.28 26.13 15.07
C SER A 201 26.88 25.79 15.60
N ILE A 202 26.78 24.86 16.56
CA ILE A 202 25.52 24.53 17.23
C ILE A 202 25.03 25.70 18.09
N PHE A 203 25.93 26.42 18.78
CA PHE A 203 25.55 27.55 19.64
C PHE A 203 25.12 28.80 18.85
N LEU A 204 25.70 29.05 17.66
CA LEU A 204 25.38 30.22 16.83
C LEU A 204 24.14 30.06 15.93
N LEU A 205 23.64 28.84 15.71
CA LEU A 205 22.47 28.55 14.86
C LEU A 205 21.14 28.42 15.63
N THR A 206 21.11 28.68 16.94
CA THR A 206 19.86 28.73 17.73
C THR A 206 19.46 30.18 18.03
N PRO A 207 18.58 30.83 17.24
CA PRO A 207 17.99 32.10 17.63
C PRO A 207 16.99 31.89 18.76
N PHE A 208 17.27 32.56 19.88
CA PHE A 208 16.36 32.82 21.00
C PHE A 208 15.02 33.38 20.46
N TYR A 209 13.99 32.54 20.38
CA TYR A 209 12.59 32.98 20.27
C TYR A 209 11.96 32.92 21.68
N PRO A 210 11.54 34.06 22.27
CA PRO A 210 10.79 34.06 23.52
C PRO A 210 9.29 33.96 23.21
N LEU A 211 8.66 32.82 23.53
CA LEU A 211 7.20 32.69 23.50
C LEU A 211 6.73 31.66 24.53
N PHE A 212 6.85 32.03 25.81
CA PHE A 212 6.05 31.44 26.89
C PHE A 212 5.63 32.54 27.87
N TYR A 213 4.47 33.14 27.60
CA TYR A 213 3.64 33.78 28.62
C TYR A 213 2.22 33.25 28.46
N LYS A 214 1.90 32.21 29.23
CA LYS A 214 0.52 31.73 29.46
C LYS A 214 0.36 31.64 30.98
N PRO A 215 -0.49 32.47 31.61
CA PRO A 215 -0.69 32.40 33.06
C PRO A 215 -1.61 31.22 33.42
N THR A 216 -1.27 30.59 34.53
CA THR A 216 -1.90 29.44 35.17
C THR A 216 -3.32 29.73 35.72
N PRO A 217 -4.13 28.68 35.97
CA PRO A 217 -5.50 28.80 36.47
C PRO A 217 -5.55 28.93 38.01
N TYR A 218 -6.45 29.78 38.51
CA TYR A 218 -6.81 29.83 39.94
C TYR A 218 -8.03 28.93 40.23
N PRO A 219 -8.12 28.33 41.43
CA PRO A 219 -9.22 27.46 41.83
C PRO A 219 -10.43 28.27 42.33
N ARG A 220 -11.65 27.90 41.89
CA ARG A 220 -12.90 28.40 42.47
C ARG A 220 -13.49 27.36 43.42
N ILE A 221 -13.55 27.76 44.69
CA ILE A 221 -14.28 27.11 45.77
C ILE A 221 -15.79 27.35 45.54
N ILE A 222 -16.56 26.29 45.81
CA ILE A 222 -18.02 26.24 45.79
C ILE A 222 -18.58 27.08 46.94
N THR A 223 -19.50 28.00 46.65
CA THR A 223 -20.60 28.34 47.58
C THR A 223 -21.89 28.64 46.81
N HIS A 224 -22.97 28.02 47.30
CA HIS A 224 -24.38 28.27 47.03
C HIS A 224 -24.75 29.75 46.83
N PHE A 225 -25.69 30.05 45.92
CA PHE A 225 -27.09 30.37 46.28
C PHE A 225 -27.96 30.64 45.05
N SER A 226 -29.14 30.01 45.06
CA SER A 226 -30.27 30.20 44.16
C SER A 226 -31.03 31.48 44.53
N GLY A 227 -31.59 32.20 43.55
CA GLY A 227 -32.59 33.25 43.82
C GLY A 227 -32.83 34.22 42.68
N CYS A 228 -33.87 33.91 41.88
CA CYS A 228 -34.84 34.76 41.18
C CYS A 228 -35.19 34.20 39.80
#